data_AF-A0AAP4AM83-F1
#
_entry.id   AF-A0AAP4AM83-F1
#
_cell.length_a   1.000
_cell.length_b   1.000
_cell.length_c   1.000
_cell.angle_alpha   90.00
_cell.angle_beta   90.00
_cell.angle_gamma   90.00
#
_symmetry.space_group_name_H-M   'P 1'
#
loop_
_entity.id
_entity.type
_entity.pdbx_description
1 polymer ?
#
loop_
_entity_poly.entity_id
_entity_poly.type
_entity_poly.pdbx_seq_one_letter_code
_entity_poly.pdbx_strand_id
1 'polypeptide(L)' 'MLTLDLHGMDVYKATAVVMNKIYEFEENEWAFQLNIICGKGTGALRNLVEDILERETNYAFEYDERSAAFWIKK' A
#
# COMPACT_ATOMS: atom_id res chain seq x y z
N MET A 1 3.28 -12.76 4.67
CA MET A 1 3.27 -11.28 4.68
C MET A 1 3.83 -10.81 3.36
N LEU A 2 3.12 -9.94 2.66
CA LEU A 2 3.60 -9.29 1.44
C LEU A 2 4.10 -7.88 1.75
N THR A 3 5.06 -7.41 0.97
CA THR A 3 5.59 -6.05 1.07
C THR A 3 5.70 -5.43 -0.31
N LEU A 4 5.31 -4.17 -0.42
CA LEU A 4 5.55 -3.31 -1.57
C LEU A 4 6.30 -2.06 -1.12
N ASP A 5 7.44 -1.79 -1.77
CA ASP A 5 8.21 -0.57 -1.53
C ASP A 5 8.04 0.40 -2.71
N LEU A 6 7.43 1.55 -2.43
CA LEU A 6 7.22 2.64 -3.37
C LEU A 6 8.21 3.79 -3.15
N HIS A 7 9.12 3.70 -2.18
CA HIS A 7 10.02 4.80 -1.87
C HIS A 7 10.81 5.26 -3.11
N GLY A 8 10.69 6.54 -3.44
CA GLY A 8 11.35 7.15 -4.59
C GLY A 8 10.68 6.85 -5.93
N MET A 9 9.53 6.18 -5.94
CA MET A 9 8.76 5.93 -7.15
C MET A 9 8.00 7.19 -7.60
N ASP A 10 7.91 7.35 -8.91
CA ASP A 10 7.03 8.35 -9.51
C ASP A 10 5.56 8.01 -9.25
N VAL A 11 4.77 9.02 -8.89
CA VAL A 11 3.36 8.87 -8.49
C VAL A 11 2.51 8.23 -9.58
N TYR A 12 2.75 8.54 -10.86
CA TYR A 12 1.97 7.96 -11.95
C TYR A 12 2.23 6.47 -12.15
N LYS A 13 3.45 6.01 -11.86
CA LYS A 13 3.79 4.58 -11.90
C LYS A 13 3.27 3.85 -10.66
N ALA A 14 3.24 4.53 -9.52
CA ALA A 14 2.83 3.94 -8.25
C ALA A 14 1.38 3.43 -8.27
N THR A 15 0.45 4.11 -8.92
CA THR A 15 -0.97 3.68 -9.00
C THR A 15 -1.12 2.26 -9.50
N ALA A 16 -0.56 1.95 -10.68
CA ALA A 16 -0.68 0.63 -11.28
C ALA A 16 0.00 -0.46 -10.43
N VAL A 17 1.13 -0.12 -9.80
CA VAL A 17 1.89 -1.05 -8.96
C VAL A 17 1.13 -1.38 -7.67
N VAL A 18 0.50 -0.38 -7.04
CA VAL A 18 -0.32 -0.56 -5.84
C VAL A 18 -1.53 -1.44 -6.15
N MET A 19 -2.28 -1.13 -7.21
CA MET A 19 -3.45 -1.92 -7.61
C MET A 19 -3.08 -3.38 -7.89
N ASN A 20 -2.00 -3.62 -8.62
CA ASN A 20 -1.53 -4.99 -8.89
C ASN A 20 -1.14 -5.74 -7.61
N LYS A 21 -0.54 -5.03 -6.63
CA LYS A 21 -0.18 -5.65 -5.36
C LYS A 21 -1.38 -5.94 -4.49
N ILE A 22 -2.40 -5.08 -4.48
CA ILE A 22 -3.66 -5.32 -3.79
C ILE A 22 -4.33 -6.57 -4.35
N TYR A 23 -4.41 -6.68 -5.69
CA TYR A 23 -4.94 -7.88 -6.35
C TYR A 23 -4.15 -9.14 -5.98
N GLU A 24 -2.81 -9.09 -6.03
CA GLU A 24 -1.96 -10.22 -5.58
C GLU A 24 -2.21 -10.58 -4.12
N PHE A 25 -2.40 -9.57 -3.27
CA PHE A 25 -2.70 -9.79 -1.86
C PHE A 25 -4.06 -10.47 -1.69
N GLU A 26 -5.10 -10.01 -2.37
CA GLU A 26 -6.45 -10.60 -2.33
C GLU A 26 -6.47 -12.06 -2.74
N GLU A 27 -5.87 -12.39 -3.90
CA GLU A 27 -5.84 -13.74 -4.46
C GLU A 27 -4.95 -14.72 -3.67
N ASN A 28 -4.05 -14.21 -2.83
CA ASN A 28 -3.15 -15.04 -2.04
C ASN A 28 -3.80 -15.47 -0.71
N GLU A 29 -4.34 -16.69 -0.66
CA GLU A 29 -4.96 -17.29 0.53
C GLU A 29 -4.01 -17.39 1.74
N TRP A 30 -2.69 -17.40 1.52
CA TRP A 30 -1.67 -17.52 2.56
C TRP A 30 -1.15 -16.16 3.05
N ALA A 31 -1.57 -15.07 2.40
CA ALA A 31 -1.18 -13.72 2.78
C ALA A 31 -2.24 -13.08 3.69
N PHE A 32 -1.91 -12.98 4.98
CA PHE A 32 -2.79 -12.35 5.99
C PHE A 32 -2.49 -10.86 6.22
N GLN A 33 -1.35 -10.39 5.72
CA GLN A 33 -0.89 -9.00 5.88
C GLN A 33 -0.14 -8.52 4.65
N LEU A 34 -0.42 -7.27 4.26
CA LEU A 34 0.29 -6.49 3.27
C LEU A 34 0.88 -5.23 3.91
N ASN A 35 2.14 -4.94 3.61
CA ASN A 35 2.80 -3.70 4.01
C ASN A 35 3.16 -2.87 2.77
N ILE A 36 2.76 -1.60 2.70
CA ILE A 36 3.06 -0.69 1.58
C ILE A 36 3.88 0.50 2.07
N ILE A 37 5.17 0.53 1.75
CA ILE A 37 6.11 1.58 2.16
C ILE A 37 6.03 2.74 1.18
N CYS A 38 5.64 3.93 1.66
CA CYS A 38 5.46 5.14 0.86
C CYS A 38 6.68 6.07 0.91
N GLY A 39 7.51 5.92 1.95
CA GLY A 39 8.63 6.82 2.22
C GLY A 39 8.22 8.16 2.85
N LYS A 40 9.21 8.90 3.37
CA LYS A 40 9.01 10.14 4.16
C LYS A 40 9.06 11.43 3.33
N GLY A 41 8.81 11.34 2.02
CA GLY A 41 8.93 12.47 1.10
C GLY A 41 7.82 13.51 1.27
N THR A 42 7.31 14.04 0.16
CA THR A 42 6.25 15.06 0.16
C THR A 42 4.89 14.56 0.65
N GLY A 43 4.74 13.26 0.94
CA GLY A 43 3.47 12.63 1.26
C GLY A 43 2.63 12.25 0.04
N ALA A 44 3.07 12.55 -1.19
CA ALA A 44 2.29 12.27 -2.40
C ALA A 44 1.95 10.77 -2.56
N LEU A 45 2.91 9.89 -2.30
CA LEU A 45 2.69 8.44 -2.35
C LEU A 45 1.79 7.95 -1.20
N ARG A 46 1.90 8.55 -0.02
CA ARG A 46 1.02 8.25 1.10
C ARG A 46 -0.43 8.55 0.74
N ASN A 47 -0.69 9.78 0.28
CA ASN A 47 -2.04 10.21 -0.09
C ASN A 47 -2.62 9.38 -1.24
N LEU A 48 -1.78 9.01 -2.22
CA LEU A 48 -2.20 8.12 -3.30
C LEU A 48 -2.61 6.74 -2.78
N VAL A 49 -1.78 6.12 -1.94
CA VAL A 49 -2.05 4.78 -1.41
C VAL A 49 -3.29 4.81 -0.50
N GLU A 50 -3.45 5.84 0.31
CA GLU A 50 -4.64 6.04 1.16
C GLU A 50 -5.92 6.12 0.30
N ASP A 51 -5.94 6.98 -0.73
CA ASP A 51 -7.10 7.11 -1.65
C ASP A 51 -7.44 5.79 -2.35
N ILE A 52 -6.43 5.00 -2.73
CA ILE A 52 -6.64 3.68 -3.33
C ILE A 52 -7.21 2.70 -2.29
N LEU A 53 -6.62 2.62 -1.10
CA LEU A 53 -7.04 1.67 -0.06
C LEU A 53 -8.49 1.93 0.39
N GLU A 54 -8.88 3.20 0.50
CA GLU A 54 -10.25 3.62 0.85
C GLU A 54 -11.28 3.28 -0.24
N ARG A 55 -10.89 3.30 -1.51
CA ARG A 55 -11.81 3.08 -2.64
C ARG A 55 -11.91 1.64 -3.09
N GLU A 56 -10.77 0.94 -3.09
CA GLU A 56 -10.62 -0.32 -3.81
C GLU A 56 -10.56 -1.52 -2.86
N THR A 57 -10.47 -1.31 -1.54
CA THR A 57 -10.38 -2.40 -0.56
C THR A 57 -11.41 -2.26 0.55
N ASN A 58 -11.84 -3.39 1.12
CA ASN A 58 -12.68 -3.42 2.33
C ASN A 58 -11.87 -3.80 3.58
N TYR A 59 -10.55 -3.84 3.48
CA TYR A 59 -9.68 -4.28 4.56
C TYR A 59 -9.40 -3.14 5.53
N ALA A 60 -9.26 -3.49 6.81
CA ALA A 60 -8.74 -2.54 7.79
C ALA A 60 -7.27 -2.25 7.51
N PHE A 61 -6.90 -0.98 7.53
CA PHE A 61 -5.53 -0.54 7.37
C PHE A 61 -5.16 0.55 8.38
N GLU A 62 -3.87 0.61 8.70
CA GLU A 62 -3.28 1.63 9.58
C GLU A 62 -2.01 2.18 8.93
N TYR A 63 -1.75 3.47 9.10
CA TYR A 63 -0.49 4.08 8.68
C TYR A 63 0.46 4.23 9.87
N ASP A 64 1.66 3.67 9.76
CA ASP A 64 2.73 3.88 10.73
C ASP A 64 3.71 4.95 10.23
N GLU A 65 3.67 6.12 10.88
CA GLU A 65 4.56 7.25 10.60
C GLU A 65 6.05 6.91 10.77
N ARG A 66 6.40 5.95 11.64
CA ARG A 66 7.80 5.59 11.90
C ARG A 66 8.40 4.85 10.70
N SER A 67 7.68 3.85 10.21
CA SER A 67 8.06 3.07 9.03
C SER A 67 7.64 3.71 7.70
N ALA A 68 6.83 4.77 7.75
CA ALA A 68 6.23 5.43 6.59
C ALA A 68 5.50 4.44 5.67
N ALA A 69 4.68 3.58 6.28
CA ALA A 69 4.06 2.46 5.60
C ALA A 69 2.62 2.19 6.06
N PHE A 70 1.79 1.72 5.13
CA PHE A 70 0.45 1.21 5.41
C PHE A 70 0.49 -0.28 5.73
N TRP A 71 -0.20 -0.67 6.79
CA TRP A 71 -0.33 -2.04 7.25
C TRP A 71 -1.78 -2.46 7.02
N ILE A 72 -1.99 -3.39 6.09
CA ILE A 72 -3.31 -3.91 5.70
C ILE A 72 -3.45 -5.35 6.18
N LYS A 73 -4.58 -5.71 6.77
CA LYS A 73 -4.88 -7.06 7.28
C LYS A 73 -6.15 -7.63 6.66
N LYS A 74 -6.13 -8.93 6.32
CA LYS A 74 -7.33 -9.68 5.93
C LYS A 74 -8.19 -10.05 7.14
#